data_AF-B3IT94-F1
#
_entry.id   AF-B3IT94-F1
#
_cell.length_a   1.000
_cell.length_b   1.000
_cell.length_c   1.000
_cell.angle_alpha   90.00
_cell.angle_beta   90.00
_cell.angle_gamma   90.00
#
_symmetry.space_group_name_H-M   'P 1'
#
loop_
_entity.id
_entity.type
_entity.pdbx_description
1 polymer ?
#
loop_
_entity_poly.entity_id
_entity_poly.type
_entity_poly.pdbx_seq_one_letter_code
_entity_poly.pdbx_strand_id
1 'polypeptide(L)'
;PVSALVHSSTLVTAGVYLLIRFNLLLMDMMFLKFLLLLSGLTMFMAGISANYEYDLKKIIALSTLSQLGLMMSILSMGMADLAFYHLLTHAMFKALLFMCAGLIIHMMNDNQDIRFMGGLSMYIPLTSLCLNISNLALCGIPFLAGFYSKDLILEMVMMSNLNMMVFFIYYLSTGLTMFYTVRLLIYLMISDYNLLSIYNLYEEDYIMLKSMFMLLFMSVITGSFLSWMIFYYPYMIYLPLNLKLMVYYVSFIGMLMGYLVSNMKIYSLNKFLFSYKLSLFLSMIDLYLML
;
A
#
# COMPACT_ATOMS: atom_id res chain seq x y z
N PRO A 1 5.28 10.72 -14.56
CA PRO A 1 6.53 10.05 -14.97
C PRO A 1 7.64 10.07 -13.91
N VAL A 2 8.03 11.23 -13.37
CA VAL A 2 9.12 11.32 -12.36
C VAL A 2 8.78 10.57 -11.08
N SER A 3 7.55 10.69 -10.58
CA SER A 3 7.07 9.93 -9.42
C SER A 3 7.12 8.41 -9.63
N ALA A 4 6.78 7.96 -10.84
CA ALA A 4 6.83 6.54 -11.20
C ALA A 4 8.27 6.02 -11.18
N LEU A 5 9.22 6.73 -11.77
CA LEU A 5 10.61 6.25 -11.85
C LEU A 5 11.37 6.51 -10.55
N VAL A 6 11.50 7.78 -10.16
CA VAL A 6 12.41 8.21 -9.10
C VAL A 6 11.90 7.80 -7.72
N HIS A 7 10.66 8.15 -7.40
CA HIS A 7 10.14 7.98 -6.04
C HIS A 7 9.60 6.59 -5.75
N SER A 8 9.23 5.82 -6.77
CA SER A 8 8.69 4.47 -6.55
C SER A 8 9.73 3.36 -6.68
N SER A 9 10.72 3.51 -7.60
CA SER A 9 11.53 2.38 -8.04
C SER A 9 13.04 2.55 -7.85
N THR A 10 13.59 3.76 -7.90
CA THR A 10 15.06 3.96 -7.91
C THR A 10 15.62 4.69 -6.70
N LEU A 11 15.13 5.90 -6.36
CA LEU A 11 15.76 6.72 -5.32
C LEU A 11 15.51 6.14 -3.94
N VAL A 12 14.26 5.77 -3.65
CA VAL A 12 13.87 5.34 -2.30
C VAL A 12 14.34 3.91 -2.00
N THR A 13 14.49 3.08 -3.04
CA THR A 13 15.04 1.71 -2.96
C THR A 13 16.56 1.68 -2.92
N ALA A 14 17.26 2.74 -3.38
CA ALA A 14 18.73 2.80 -3.36
C ALA A 14 19.31 2.65 -1.93
N GLY A 15 18.65 3.24 -0.93
CA GLY A 15 19.06 3.09 0.48
C GLY A 15 18.93 1.65 0.97
N VAL A 16 17.82 0.98 0.62
CA VAL A 16 17.60 -0.44 0.92
C VAL A 16 18.66 -1.29 0.22
N TYR A 17 18.91 -1.03 -1.06
CA TYR A 17 19.90 -1.75 -1.86
C TYR A 17 21.33 -1.61 -1.31
N LEU A 18 21.71 -0.41 -0.85
CA LEU A 18 23.00 -0.21 -0.19
C LEU A 18 23.13 -1.08 1.06
N LEU A 19 22.10 -1.13 1.89
CA LEU A 19 22.11 -1.97 3.09
C LEU A 19 22.15 -3.47 2.74
N ILE A 20 21.46 -3.89 1.67
CA ILE A 20 21.54 -5.27 1.15
C ILE A 20 22.99 -5.62 0.82
N ARG A 21 23.74 -4.72 0.16
CA ARG A 21 25.13 -4.95 -0.22
C ARG A 21 26.07 -5.05 0.99
N PHE A 22 25.78 -4.36 2.08
CA PHE A 22 26.55 -4.42 3.32
C PHE A 22 25.99 -5.40 4.36
N ASN A 23 25.06 -6.28 3.98
CA ASN A 23 24.39 -7.19 4.93
C ASN A 23 25.39 -8.04 5.76
N LEU A 24 26.45 -8.56 5.12
CA LEU A 24 27.47 -9.37 5.79
C LEU A 24 28.19 -8.62 6.94
N LEU A 25 28.31 -7.30 6.86
CA LEU A 25 28.92 -6.47 7.91
C LEU A 25 27.91 -6.09 9.00
N LEU A 26 26.63 -5.98 8.63
CA LEU A 26 25.55 -5.55 9.52
C LEU A 26 25.00 -6.69 10.37
N MET A 27 25.21 -7.94 9.95
CA MET A 27 24.70 -9.11 10.63
C MET A 27 25.15 -9.13 12.09
N ASP A 28 24.25 -9.55 12.98
CA ASP A 28 24.43 -9.63 14.45
C ASP A 28 24.64 -8.31 15.22
N MET A 29 24.69 -7.17 14.53
CA MET A 29 24.77 -5.87 15.20
C MET A 29 23.46 -5.53 15.91
N MET A 30 23.55 -5.01 17.14
CA MET A 30 22.38 -4.52 17.89
C MET A 30 21.59 -3.44 17.13
N PHE A 31 22.26 -2.73 16.22
CA PHE A 31 21.63 -1.78 15.31
C PHE A 31 20.49 -2.40 14.48
N LEU A 32 20.63 -3.64 14.01
CA LEU A 32 19.58 -4.29 13.22
C LEU A 32 18.31 -4.51 14.04
N LYS A 33 18.41 -4.83 15.33
CA LYS A 33 17.23 -4.98 16.21
C LYS A 33 16.49 -3.66 16.40
N PHE A 34 17.21 -2.55 16.49
CA PHE A 34 16.60 -1.22 16.54
C PHE A 34 15.96 -0.85 15.19
N LEU A 35 16.66 -1.15 14.09
CA LEU A 35 16.16 -0.94 12.74
C LEU A 35 14.88 -1.74 12.47
N LEU A 36 14.77 -2.97 12.97
CA LEU A 36 13.56 -3.80 12.90
C LEU A 36 12.35 -3.10 13.52
N LEU A 37 12.51 -2.52 14.71
CA LEU A 37 11.42 -1.83 15.39
C LEU A 37 11.03 -0.55 14.63
N LEU A 38 12.00 0.27 14.23
CA LEU A 38 11.75 1.50 13.48
C LEU A 38 11.06 1.22 12.15
N SER A 39 11.56 0.26 11.39
CA SER A 39 10.98 -0.13 10.10
C SER A 39 9.56 -0.68 10.26
N GLY A 40 9.30 -1.51 11.28
CA GLY A 40 7.95 -1.94 11.63
C GLY A 40 7.01 -0.77 11.94
N LEU A 41 7.46 0.20 12.75
CA LEU A 41 6.66 1.40 13.07
C LEU A 41 6.40 2.26 11.83
N THR A 42 7.37 2.40 10.93
CA THR A 42 7.16 3.13 9.66
C THR A 42 6.13 2.44 8.77
N MET A 43 6.15 1.09 8.71
CA MET A 43 5.16 0.31 7.97
C MET A 43 3.75 0.58 8.48
N PHE A 44 3.59 0.58 9.81
CA PHE A 44 2.31 0.82 10.47
C PHE A 44 1.81 2.26 10.30
N MET A 45 2.66 3.26 10.58
CA MET A 45 2.32 4.68 10.44
C MET A 45 1.91 5.03 9.00
N ALA A 46 2.65 4.52 8.01
CA ALA A 46 2.33 4.72 6.59
C ALA A 46 1.01 4.04 6.20
N GLY A 47 0.74 2.85 6.74
CA GLY A 47 -0.52 2.15 6.54
C GLY A 47 -1.71 2.95 7.07
N ILE A 48 -1.60 3.53 8.28
CA ILE A 48 -2.67 4.36 8.86
C ILE A 48 -2.88 5.62 8.03
N SER A 49 -1.83 6.37 7.71
CA SER A 49 -1.96 7.62 6.96
C SER A 49 -2.54 7.39 5.56
N ALA A 50 -2.15 6.28 4.90
CA ALA A 50 -2.71 5.91 3.59
C ALA A 50 -4.22 5.65 3.62
N ASN A 51 -4.82 5.34 4.78
CA ASN A 51 -6.26 5.13 4.93
C ASN A 51 -7.08 6.42 5.11
N TYR A 52 -6.43 7.53 5.47
CA TYR A 52 -7.10 8.81 5.70
C TYR A 52 -6.77 9.86 4.64
N GLU A 53 -5.76 9.62 3.81
CA GLU A 53 -5.46 10.49 2.67
C GLU A 53 -6.47 10.33 1.54
N TYR A 54 -6.75 11.41 0.81
CA TYR A 54 -7.64 11.43 -0.36
C TYR A 54 -6.90 11.74 -1.67
N ASP A 55 -5.67 12.26 -1.61
CA ASP A 55 -4.87 12.48 -2.82
C ASP A 55 -4.34 11.14 -3.35
N LEU A 56 -4.70 10.80 -4.59
CA LEU A 56 -4.34 9.53 -5.23
C LEU A 56 -2.82 9.29 -5.24
N LYS A 57 -2.02 10.30 -5.59
CA LYS A 57 -0.54 10.20 -5.56
C LYS A 57 0.00 9.96 -4.16
N LYS A 58 -0.58 10.61 -3.13
CA LYS A 58 -0.12 10.44 -1.74
C LYS A 58 -0.45 9.06 -1.20
N ILE A 59 -1.61 8.51 -1.53
CA ILE A 59 -1.98 7.12 -1.16
C ILE A 59 -0.96 6.13 -1.75
N ILE A 60 -0.60 6.30 -3.04
CA ILE A 60 0.40 5.43 -3.69
C ILE A 60 1.79 5.65 -3.08
N ALA A 61 2.19 6.88 -2.74
CA ALA A 61 3.46 7.16 -2.08
C ALA A 61 3.53 6.55 -0.67
N LEU A 62 2.49 6.71 0.15
CA LEU A 62 2.43 6.12 1.50
C LEU A 62 2.43 4.60 1.45
N SER A 63 1.78 4.00 0.44
CA SER A 63 1.90 2.57 0.22
C SER A 63 3.32 2.13 -0.19
N THR A 64 4.10 2.94 -0.93
CA THR A 64 5.54 2.64 -1.12
C THR A 64 6.32 2.72 0.18
N LEU A 65 6.05 3.72 1.03
CA LEU A 65 6.70 3.86 2.33
C LEU A 65 6.40 2.66 3.24
N SER A 66 5.17 2.13 3.20
CA SER A 66 4.81 0.91 3.92
C SER A 66 5.60 -0.31 3.43
N GLN A 67 5.73 -0.52 2.12
CA GLN A 67 6.48 -1.66 1.56
C GLN A 67 7.98 -1.53 1.77
N LEU A 68 8.52 -0.31 1.76
CA LEU A 68 9.92 -0.05 2.14
C LEU A 68 10.18 -0.37 3.61
N GLY A 69 9.23 -0.02 4.50
CA GLY A 69 9.26 -0.46 5.89
C GLY A 69 9.36 -1.98 5.99
N LEU A 70 8.58 -2.71 5.17
CA LEU A 70 8.62 -4.16 5.08
C LEU A 70 9.95 -4.71 4.55
N MET A 71 10.53 -4.09 3.51
CA MET A 71 11.84 -4.48 2.98
C MET A 71 12.96 -4.29 4.01
N MET A 72 12.95 -3.14 4.70
CA MET A 72 13.94 -2.80 5.73
C MET A 72 13.85 -3.73 6.94
N SER A 73 12.62 -4.11 7.32
CA SER A 73 12.40 -4.96 8.47
C SER A 73 12.83 -6.41 8.21
N ILE A 74 12.68 -6.92 6.97
CA ILE A 74 13.24 -8.24 6.58
C ILE A 74 14.77 -8.22 6.58
N LEU A 75 15.36 -7.13 6.06
CA LEU A 75 16.81 -6.97 6.05
C LEU A 75 17.37 -7.03 7.48
N SER A 76 16.68 -6.42 8.45
CA SER A 76 17.08 -6.53 9.85
C SER A 76 16.94 -7.92 10.47
N MET A 77 16.18 -8.82 9.87
CA MET A 77 16.14 -10.24 10.26
C MET A 77 17.27 -11.06 9.61
N GLY A 78 18.14 -10.42 8.81
CA GLY A 78 19.26 -11.06 8.12
C GLY A 78 18.91 -11.68 6.76
N MET A 79 17.66 -11.58 6.32
CA MET A 79 17.17 -12.22 5.09
C MET A 79 17.29 -11.28 3.88
N ALA A 80 18.52 -10.93 3.50
CA ALA A 80 18.76 -9.98 2.41
C ALA A 80 18.24 -10.46 1.03
N ASP A 81 18.28 -11.77 0.76
CA ASP A 81 17.81 -12.33 -0.52
C ASP A 81 16.29 -12.10 -0.72
N LEU A 82 15.50 -12.28 0.35
CA LEU A 82 14.06 -12.01 0.34
C LEU A 82 13.75 -10.52 0.21
N ALA A 83 14.54 -9.66 0.87
CA ALA A 83 14.41 -8.21 0.74
C ALA A 83 14.70 -7.75 -0.71
N PHE A 84 15.76 -8.28 -1.33
CA PHE A 84 16.10 -7.99 -2.73
C PHE A 84 15.03 -8.49 -3.69
N TYR A 85 14.55 -9.71 -3.47
CA TYR A 85 13.48 -10.29 -4.28
C TYR A 85 12.20 -9.45 -4.23
N HIS A 86 11.77 -9.01 -3.03
CA HIS A 86 10.60 -8.14 -2.89
C HIS A 86 10.83 -6.74 -3.49
N LEU A 87 12.04 -6.20 -3.41
CA LEU A 87 12.39 -4.92 -4.02
C LEU A 87 12.16 -4.94 -5.54
N LEU A 88 12.57 -6.03 -6.21
CA LEU A 88 12.39 -6.19 -7.66
C LEU A 88 10.91 -6.31 -8.04
N THR A 89 10.15 -7.19 -7.37
CA THR A 89 8.72 -7.36 -7.66
C THR A 89 7.94 -6.07 -7.39
N HIS A 90 8.26 -5.38 -6.28
CA HIS A 90 7.68 -4.09 -5.91
C HIS A 90 7.90 -3.00 -6.94
N ALA A 91 9.12 -2.89 -7.48
CA ALA A 91 9.42 -1.90 -8.52
C ALA A 91 8.50 -2.08 -9.74
N MET A 92 8.23 -3.31 -10.17
CA MET A 92 7.40 -3.59 -11.35
C MET A 92 5.94 -3.19 -11.14
N PHE A 93 5.28 -3.66 -10.08
CA PHE A 93 3.87 -3.34 -9.87
C PHE A 93 3.64 -1.89 -9.40
N LYS A 94 4.60 -1.26 -8.71
CA LYS A 94 4.50 0.17 -8.36
C LYS A 94 4.69 1.10 -9.55
N ALA A 95 5.60 0.77 -10.47
CA ALA A 95 5.74 1.53 -11.71
C ALA A 95 4.42 1.52 -12.49
N LEU A 96 3.76 0.36 -12.56
CA LEU A 96 2.43 0.22 -13.16
C LEU A 96 1.38 1.09 -12.45
N LEU A 97 1.29 1.01 -11.11
CA LEU A 97 0.35 1.83 -10.32
C LEU A 97 0.52 3.34 -10.56
N PHE A 98 1.77 3.83 -10.53
CA PHE A 98 2.03 5.26 -10.75
C PHE A 98 1.80 5.69 -12.21
N MET A 99 1.96 4.79 -13.18
CA MET A 99 1.66 5.07 -14.58
C MET A 99 0.15 5.17 -14.81
N CYS A 100 -0.63 4.22 -14.31
CA CYS A 100 -2.10 4.27 -14.37
C CYS A 100 -2.66 5.50 -13.63
N ALA A 101 -2.14 5.79 -12.43
CA ALA A 101 -2.45 7.00 -11.68
C ALA A 101 -2.16 8.29 -12.48
N GLY A 102 -1.04 8.33 -13.19
CA GLY A 102 -0.66 9.46 -14.03
C GLY A 102 -1.65 9.70 -15.16
N LEU A 103 -2.08 8.62 -15.85
CA LEU A 103 -3.11 8.71 -16.88
C LEU A 103 -4.43 9.22 -16.29
N ILE A 104 -4.90 8.64 -15.19
CA ILE A 104 -6.16 9.05 -14.55
C ILE A 104 -6.12 10.53 -14.18
N ILE A 105 -5.02 11.03 -13.60
CA ILE A 105 -4.89 12.44 -13.22
C ILE A 105 -4.88 13.36 -14.44
N HIS A 106 -4.20 12.96 -15.52
CA HIS A 106 -4.18 13.73 -16.77
C HIS A 106 -5.59 13.84 -17.37
N MET A 107 -6.34 12.73 -17.41
CA MET A 107 -7.72 12.70 -17.92
C MET A 107 -8.70 13.51 -17.06
N MET A 108 -8.35 13.74 -15.79
CA MET A 108 -9.15 14.51 -14.83
C MET A 108 -8.68 15.96 -14.70
N ASN A 109 -7.95 16.51 -15.69
CA ASN A 109 -7.38 17.85 -15.68
C ASN A 109 -6.63 18.18 -14.38
N ASP A 110 -5.68 17.32 -13.99
CA ASP A 110 -4.84 17.45 -12.79
C ASP A 110 -5.55 17.33 -11.44
N ASN A 111 -6.83 16.97 -11.40
CA ASN A 111 -7.50 16.63 -10.15
C ASN A 111 -7.00 15.30 -9.58
N GLN A 112 -6.54 15.32 -8.33
CA GLN A 112 -5.92 14.17 -7.66
C GLN A 112 -6.77 13.57 -6.54
N ASP A 113 -7.83 14.27 -6.14
CA ASP A 113 -8.69 13.87 -5.03
C ASP A 113 -9.64 12.76 -5.46
N ILE A 114 -9.52 11.59 -4.84
CA ILE A 114 -10.31 10.39 -5.16
C ILE A 114 -11.82 10.57 -4.94
N ARG A 115 -12.25 11.58 -4.17
CA ARG A 115 -13.67 11.83 -3.89
C ARG A 115 -14.44 12.35 -5.10
N PHE A 116 -13.73 13.05 -5.99
CA PHE A 116 -14.27 13.51 -7.26
C PHE A 116 -14.07 12.49 -8.37
N MET A 117 -13.41 11.36 -8.09
CA MET A 117 -13.28 10.26 -9.04
C MET A 117 -14.41 9.24 -8.81
N GLY A 118 -14.71 8.45 -9.84
CA GLY A 118 -15.71 7.39 -9.79
C GLY A 118 -15.84 6.76 -11.17
N GLY A 119 -16.54 5.63 -11.30
CA GLY A 119 -16.93 5.00 -12.57
C GLY A 119 -15.85 4.81 -13.64
N LEU A 120 -14.56 4.80 -13.29
CA LEU A 120 -13.44 4.72 -14.26
C LEU A 120 -13.46 3.41 -15.06
N SER A 121 -14.06 2.36 -14.52
CA SER A 121 -14.25 1.07 -15.17
C SER A 121 -15.05 1.16 -16.47
N MET A 122 -15.99 2.11 -16.56
CA MET A 122 -16.85 2.29 -17.74
C MET A 122 -16.21 3.18 -18.80
N TYR A 123 -15.46 4.21 -18.39
CA TYR A 123 -14.87 5.18 -19.31
C TYR A 123 -13.48 4.77 -19.80
N ILE A 124 -12.65 4.21 -18.92
CA ILE A 124 -11.25 3.89 -19.18
C ILE A 124 -10.96 2.42 -18.78
N PRO A 125 -11.54 1.44 -19.49
CA PRO A 125 -11.54 0.03 -19.09
C PRO A 125 -10.13 -0.60 -19.06
N LEU A 126 -9.22 -0.12 -19.90
CA LEU A 126 -7.88 -0.70 -20.01
C LEU A 126 -6.98 -0.27 -18.87
N THR A 127 -6.95 1.03 -18.55
CA THR A 127 -6.22 1.50 -17.38
C THR A 127 -6.81 1.00 -16.07
N SER A 128 -8.14 0.87 -15.98
CA SER A 128 -8.78 0.33 -14.78
C SER A 128 -8.39 -1.13 -14.55
N LEU A 129 -8.32 -1.95 -15.60
CA LEU A 129 -7.77 -3.31 -15.51
C LEU A 129 -6.32 -3.30 -14.98
N CYS A 130 -5.46 -2.46 -15.55
CA CYS A 130 -4.05 -2.36 -15.14
C CYS A 130 -3.89 -1.89 -13.69
N LEU A 131 -4.70 -0.90 -13.27
CA LEU A 131 -4.72 -0.39 -11.90
C LEU A 131 -5.21 -1.47 -10.92
N ASN A 132 -6.25 -2.22 -11.29
CA ASN A 132 -6.79 -3.28 -10.44
C ASN A 132 -5.77 -4.41 -10.26
N ILE A 133 -5.18 -4.94 -11.34
CA ILE A 133 -4.18 -6.01 -11.26
C ILE A 133 -2.98 -5.58 -10.40
N SER A 134 -2.51 -4.35 -10.54
CA SER A 134 -1.39 -3.84 -9.76
C SER A 134 -1.73 -3.57 -8.29
N ASN A 135 -2.96 -3.13 -7.97
CA ASN A 135 -3.46 -3.05 -6.59
C ASN A 135 -3.57 -4.45 -5.95
N LEU A 136 -4.09 -5.44 -6.69
CA LEU A 136 -4.18 -6.83 -6.22
C LEU A 136 -2.78 -7.45 -6.01
N ALA A 137 -1.79 -7.06 -6.83
CA ALA A 137 -0.41 -7.45 -6.63
C ALA A 137 0.17 -6.85 -5.33
N LEU A 138 -0.12 -5.58 -5.02
CA LEU A 138 0.29 -4.94 -3.75
C LEU A 138 -0.31 -5.62 -2.51
N CYS A 139 -1.57 -6.07 -2.62
CA CYS A 139 -2.27 -6.85 -1.61
C CYS A 139 -1.56 -8.18 -1.33
N GLY A 140 -1.01 -8.81 -2.37
CA GLY A 140 -0.41 -10.14 -2.28
C GLY A 140 -1.42 -11.26 -2.58
N ILE A 141 -2.34 -11.03 -3.51
CA ILE A 141 -3.30 -12.06 -3.95
C ILE A 141 -2.58 -13.20 -4.68
N PRO A 142 -3.00 -14.47 -4.46
CA PRO A 142 -2.33 -15.63 -5.04
C PRO A 142 -2.11 -15.50 -6.55
N PHE A 143 -0.96 -16.01 -7.01
CA PHE A 143 -0.49 -16.00 -8.40
C PHE A 143 -0.03 -14.66 -8.98
N LEU A 144 -0.16 -13.53 -8.28
CA LEU A 144 0.43 -12.26 -8.69
C LEU A 144 1.86 -12.10 -8.13
N ALA A 145 2.68 -11.23 -8.74
CA ALA A 145 4.10 -11.12 -8.35
C ALA A 145 4.31 -10.75 -6.87
N GLY A 146 3.40 -9.99 -6.27
CA GLY A 146 3.49 -9.61 -4.87
C GLY A 146 3.28 -10.78 -3.91
N PHE A 147 2.46 -11.78 -4.25
CA PHE A 147 2.21 -12.96 -3.41
C PHE A 147 3.50 -13.75 -3.18
N TYR A 148 4.21 -14.08 -4.26
CA TYR A 148 5.42 -14.89 -4.17
C TYR A 148 6.50 -14.29 -3.27
N SER A 149 6.54 -12.98 -3.09
CA SER A 149 7.52 -12.34 -2.20
C SER A 149 6.94 -12.05 -0.83
N LYS A 150 5.82 -11.31 -0.77
CA LYS A 150 5.22 -10.82 0.48
C LYS A 150 4.70 -11.95 1.37
N ASP A 151 4.10 -13.00 0.80
CA ASP A 151 3.59 -14.13 1.58
C ASP A 151 4.75 -14.93 2.19
N LEU A 152 5.75 -15.27 1.39
CA LEU A 152 7.00 -15.89 1.82
C LEU A 152 7.69 -15.11 2.95
N ILE A 153 7.71 -13.77 2.84
CA ILE A 153 8.23 -12.89 3.89
C ILE A 153 7.45 -13.06 5.20
N LEU A 154 6.12 -13.00 5.14
CA LEU A 154 5.28 -13.09 6.34
C LEU A 154 5.40 -14.47 7.00
N GLU A 155 5.49 -15.54 6.21
CA GLU A 155 5.75 -16.90 6.71
C GLU A 155 7.11 -16.98 7.41
N MET A 156 8.16 -16.36 6.87
CA MET A 156 9.47 -16.33 7.52
C MET A 156 9.48 -15.51 8.81
N VAL A 157 8.72 -14.40 8.87
CA VAL A 157 8.49 -13.65 10.11
C VAL A 157 7.86 -14.54 11.17
N MET A 158 6.94 -15.45 10.80
CA MET A 158 6.31 -16.38 11.74
C MET A 158 7.24 -17.44 12.28
N MET A 159 8.15 -17.92 11.44
CA MET A 159 9.15 -18.90 11.82
C MET A 159 10.21 -18.30 12.74
N SER A 160 10.47 -17.00 12.61
CA SER A 160 11.49 -16.32 13.41
C SER A 160 11.02 -16.00 14.83
N ASN A 161 11.94 -16.10 15.80
CA ASN A 161 11.69 -15.78 17.20
C ASN A 161 11.67 -14.26 17.44
N LEU A 162 10.56 -13.62 17.05
CA LEU A 162 10.36 -12.18 17.19
C LEU A 162 9.60 -11.83 18.46
N ASN A 163 9.78 -10.58 18.90
CA ASN A 163 8.98 -10.03 19.98
C ASN A 163 7.51 -9.92 19.57
N MET A 164 6.59 -10.21 20.50
CA MET A 164 5.15 -10.18 20.27
C MET A 164 4.66 -8.84 19.71
N MET A 165 5.27 -7.72 20.13
CA MET A 165 4.93 -6.40 19.61
C MET A 165 5.22 -6.28 18.11
N VAL A 166 6.39 -6.76 17.66
CA VAL A 166 6.78 -6.71 16.24
C VAL A 166 5.85 -7.57 15.41
N PHE A 167 5.49 -8.76 15.91
CA PHE A 167 4.51 -9.63 15.29
C PHE A 167 3.17 -8.93 15.04
N PHE A 168 2.61 -8.24 16.05
CA PHE A 168 1.35 -7.51 15.88
C PHE A 168 1.47 -6.35 14.88
N ILE A 169 2.56 -5.59 14.92
CA ILE A 169 2.81 -4.49 13.99
C ILE A 169 2.80 -5.00 12.53
N TYR A 170 3.48 -6.11 12.25
CA TYR A 170 3.52 -6.71 10.91
C TYR A 170 2.14 -7.12 10.42
N TYR A 171 1.39 -7.87 11.20
CA TYR A 171 0.07 -8.31 10.76
C TYR A 171 -0.91 -7.16 10.63
N LEU A 172 -1.02 -6.29 11.62
CA LEU A 172 -1.91 -5.13 11.53
C LEU A 172 -1.59 -4.28 10.32
N SER A 173 -0.31 -4.01 10.05
CA SER A 173 0.09 -3.26 8.86
C SER A 173 -0.24 -3.99 7.55
N THR A 174 -0.10 -5.31 7.46
CA THR A 174 -0.58 -6.06 6.28
C THR A 174 -2.10 -5.94 6.08
N GLY A 175 -2.88 -5.97 7.16
CA GLY A 175 -4.32 -5.70 7.12
C GLY A 175 -4.63 -4.28 6.65
N LEU A 176 -3.86 -3.29 7.12
CA LEU A 176 -3.97 -1.90 6.64
C LEU A 176 -3.66 -1.78 5.15
N THR A 177 -2.75 -2.61 4.59
CA THR A 177 -2.51 -2.63 3.14
C THR A 177 -3.73 -3.07 2.33
N MET A 178 -4.48 -4.06 2.82
CA MET A 178 -5.76 -4.43 2.22
C MET A 178 -6.82 -3.35 2.40
N PHE A 179 -6.77 -2.68 3.55
CA PHE A 179 -7.74 -1.65 3.88
C PHE A 179 -7.69 -0.46 2.89
N TYR A 180 -6.52 0.15 2.68
CA TYR A 180 -6.43 1.31 1.78
C TYR A 180 -6.57 0.93 0.31
N THR A 181 -6.18 -0.29 -0.08
CA THR A 181 -6.32 -0.77 -1.48
C THR A 181 -7.78 -0.98 -1.85
N VAL A 182 -8.55 -1.66 -0.99
CA VAL A 182 -9.99 -1.85 -1.21
C VAL A 182 -10.71 -0.50 -1.20
N ARG A 183 -10.34 0.41 -0.29
CA ARG A 183 -10.85 1.79 -0.28
C ARG A 183 -10.60 2.50 -1.61
N LEU A 184 -9.36 2.45 -2.12
CA LEU A 184 -8.99 3.05 -3.41
C LEU A 184 -9.81 2.45 -4.56
N LEU A 185 -9.97 1.12 -4.59
CA LEU A 185 -10.75 0.43 -5.63
C LEU A 185 -12.21 0.89 -5.64
N ILE A 186 -12.83 1.03 -4.46
CA ILE A 186 -14.24 1.43 -4.36
C ILE A 186 -14.44 2.87 -4.87
N TYR A 187 -13.61 3.82 -4.43
CA TYR A 187 -13.69 5.23 -4.87
C TYR A 187 -13.36 5.44 -6.36
N LEU A 188 -12.53 4.61 -6.97
CA LEU A 188 -12.16 4.78 -8.37
C LEU A 188 -13.09 4.03 -9.33
N MET A 189 -13.50 2.81 -8.96
CA MET A 189 -14.16 1.89 -9.89
C MET A 189 -15.65 1.73 -9.68
N ILE A 190 -16.11 1.77 -8.42
CA ILE A 190 -17.48 1.37 -8.05
C ILE A 190 -18.36 2.59 -7.77
N SER A 191 -17.82 3.63 -7.14
CA SER A 191 -18.60 4.84 -6.86
C SER A 191 -19.09 5.51 -8.14
N ASP A 192 -20.24 6.16 -8.02
CA ASP A 192 -20.84 6.93 -9.10
C ASP A 192 -19.90 8.04 -9.57
N TYR A 193 -20.05 8.38 -10.85
CA TYR A 193 -19.24 9.41 -11.51
C TYR A 193 -19.58 10.80 -10.94
N ASN A 194 -18.74 11.32 -10.05
CA ASN A 194 -18.94 12.63 -9.40
C ASN A 194 -18.26 13.81 -10.14
N LEU A 195 -18.06 13.68 -11.45
CA LEU A 195 -17.32 14.68 -12.22
C LEU A 195 -18.21 15.77 -12.78
N LEU A 196 -17.61 16.94 -12.91
CA LEU A 196 -18.19 18.07 -13.65
C LEU A 196 -18.38 17.67 -15.11
N SER A 197 -19.43 18.17 -15.75
CA SER A 197 -19.93 17.74 -17.07
C SER A 197 -18.98 17.91 -18.28
N ILE A 198 -17.74 18.36 -18.09
CA ILE A 198 -16.84 18.85 -19.16
C ILE A 198 -15.62 17.92 -19.38
N TYR A 199 -15.44 16.83 -18.63
CA TYR A 199 -14.27 15.96 -18.85
C TYR A 199 -14.42 15.10 -20.11
N ASN A 200 -13.46 15.24 -21.03
CA ASN A 200 -13.33 14.37 -22.19
C ASN A 200 -12.49 13.14 -21.81
N LEU A 201 -13.14 12.04 -21.46
CA LEU A 201 -12.49 10.88 -20.84
C LEU A 201 -12.10 9.79 -21.84
N TYR A 202 -12.21 10.07 -23.13
CA TYR A 202 -12.20 9.05 -24.17
C TYR A 202 -10.85 8.88 -24.89
N GLU A 203 -9.83 9.68 -24.58
CA GLU A 203 -8.55 9.63 -25.28
C GLU A 203 -7.46 8.89 -24.48
N GLU A 204 -7.41 7.55 -24.61
CA GLU A 204 -6.22 6.81 -24.18
C GLU A 204 -5.13 6.87 -25.25
N ASP A 205 -4.01 7.55 -24.95
CA ASP A 205 -2.83 7.54 -25.81
C ASP A 205 -2.24 6.13 -25.98
N TYR A 206 -2.13 5.67 -27.23
CA TYR A 206 -1.62 4.34 -27.56
C TYR A 206 -0.20 4.08 -27.01
N ILE A 207 0.65 5.11 -26.99
CA ILE A 207 2.03 5.01 -26.49
C ILE A 207 2.03 4.67 -24.99
N MET A 208 1.18 5.35 -24.21
CA MET A 208 1.07 5.13 -22.78
C MET A 208 0.44 3.77 -22.48
N LEU A 209 -0.61 3.38 -23.21
CA LEU A 209 -1.21 2.05 -23.11
C LEU A 209 -0.18 0.94 -23.37
N LYS A 210 0.63 1.06 -24.43
CA LYS A 210 1.67 0.08 -24.75
C LYS A 210 2.66 -0.09 -23.59
N SER A 211 3.07 1.01 -22.95
CA SER A 211 3.95 0.93 -21.77
C SER A 211 3.28 0.32 -20.55
N MET A 212 1.99 0.61 -20.30
CA MET A 212 1.23 0.00 -19.21
C MET A 212 1.06 -1.50 -19.41
N PHE A 213 0.75 -1.96 -20.62
CA PHE A 213 0.62 -3.39 -20.92
C PHE A 213 1.91 -4.17 -20.75
N MET A 214 3.04 -3.58 -21.13
CA MET A 214 4.34 -4.22 -20.90
C MET A 214 4.61 -4.42 -19.40
N LEU A 215 4.32 -3.39 -18.60
CA LEU A 215 4.43 -3.46 -17.15
C LEU A 215 3.40 -4.42 -16.52
N LEU A 216 2.19 -4.52 -17.10
CA LEU A 216 1.16 -5.46 -16.68
C LEU A 216 1.66 -6.90 -16.77
N PHE A 217 2.15 -7.29 -17.95
CA PHE A 217 2.74 -8.61 -18.17
C PHE A 217 3.84 -8.91 -17.15
N MET A 218 4.70 -7.93 -16.89
CA MET A 218 5.75 -8.07 -15.89
C MET A 218 5.21 -8.21 -14.46
N SER A 219 4.19 -7.46 -14.07
CA SER A 219 3.60 -7.54 -12.72
C SER A 219 2.94 -8.88 -12.39
N VAL A 220 2.64 -9.69 -13.40
CA VAL A 220 2.12 -11.05 -13.23
C VAL A 220 3.27 -12.07 -13.26
N ILE A 221 4.13 -12.01 -14.29
CA ILE A 221 5.12 -13.08 -14.56
C ILE A 221 6.38 -12.95 -13.70
N THR A 222 6.81 -11.72 -13.39
CA THR A 222 8.15 -11.53 -12.79
C THR A 222 8.31 -12.17 -11.43
N GLY A 223 7.26 -12.27 -10.60
CA GLY A 223 7.37 -12.93 -9.29
C GLY A 223 7.76 -14.40 -9.40
N SER A 224 6.98 -15.20 -10.12
CA SER A 224 7.28 -16.62 -10.31
C SER A 224 8.64 -16.82 -11.01
N PHE A 225 8.90 -16.07 -12.08
CA PHE A 225 10.16 -16.17 -12.82
C PHE A 225 11.38 -15.82 -11.95
N LEU A 226 11.32 -14.73 -11.19
CA LEU A 226 12.41 -14.33 -10.29
C LEU A 226 12.59 -15.31 -9.14
N SER A 227 11.52 -15.90 -8.61
CA SER A 227 11.62 -16.91 -7.54
C SER A 227 12.47 -18.10 -7.95
N TRP A 228 12.35 -18.56 -9.20
CA TRP A 228 13.14 -19.67 -9.74
C TRP A 228 14.58 -19.28 -10.05
N MET A 229 14.85 -18.01 -10.32
CA MET A 229 16.19 -17.52 -10.66
C MET A 229 17.02 -17.16 -9.42
N ILE A 230 16.39 -16.58 -8.40
CA ILE A 230 17.09 -16.06 -7.20
C ILE A 230 17.33 -17.19 -6.18
N PHE A 231 16.34 -18.06 -5.94
CA PHE A 231 16.45 -19.08 -4.91
C PHE A 231 16.97 -20.40 -5.50
N TYR A 232 18.22 -20.73 -5.19
CA TYR A 232 18.79 -22.04 -5.52
C TYR A 232 18.13 -23.19 -4.76
N TYR A 233 17.70 -22.92 -3.53
CA TYR A 233 16.95 -23.85 -2.68
C TYR A 233 15.69 -23.16 -2.14
N PRO A 234 14.54 -23.85 -2.11
CA PRO A 234 13.34 -23.30 -1.49
C PRO A 234 13.53 -23.18 0.03
N TYR A 235 12.98 -22.13 0.63
CA TYR A 235 12.95 -22.00 2.09
C TYR A 235 12.05 -23.08 2.71
N MET A 236 12.52 -23.71 3.78
CA MET A 236 11.73 -24.68 4.55
C MET A 236 10.77 -23.94 5.49
N ILE A 237 9.47 -24.01 5.21
CA ILE A 237 8.41 -23.42 6.03
C ILE A 237 7.72 -24.53 6.83
N TYR A 238 7.84 -24.49 8.16
CA TYR A 238 7.22 -25.45 9.07
C TYR A 238 6.32 -24.74 10.08
N LEU A 239 5.06 -24.49 9.69
CA LEU A 239 4.08 -23.77 10.49
C LEU A 239 2.82 -24.62 10.73
N PRO A 240 2.18 -24.51 11.91
CA PRO A 240 0.83 -25.04 12.11
C PRO A 240 -0.17 -24.32 11.20
N LEU A 241 -1.23 -25.04 10.80
CA LEU A 241 -2.23 -24.54 9.83
C LEU A 241 -2.81 -23.17 10.21
N ASN A 242 -3.07 -22.94 11.50
CA ASN A 242 -3.64 -21.68 11.97
C ASN A 242 -2.72 -20.48 11.73
N LEU A 243 -1.40 -20.66 11.89
CA LEU A 243 -0.44 -19.58 11.63
C LEU A 243 -0.27 -19.34 10.13
N LYS A 244 -0.30 -20.40 9.32
CA LYS A 244 -0.26 -20.27 7.85
C LYS A 244 -1.47 -19.49 7.32
N LEU A 245 -2.66 -19.74 7.86
CA LEU A 245 -3.88 -19.05 7.45
C LEU A 245 -4.00 -17.61 7.99
N MET A 246 -3.10 -17.18 8.88
CA MET A 246 -3.18 -15.86 9.53
C MET A 246 -3.15 -14.70 8.53
N VAL A 247 -2.33 -14.79 7.49
CA VAL A 247 -2.25 -13.76 6.42
C VAL A 247 -3.61 -13.60 5.73
N TYR A 248 -4.31 -14.70 5.46
CA TYR A 248 -5.65 -14.68 4.85
C TYR A 248 -6.70 -14.11 5.79
N TYR A 249 -6.66 -14.43 7.08
CA TYR A 249 -7.60 -13.86 8.05
C TYR A 249 -7.45 -12.34 8.19
N VAL A 250 -6.21 -11.87 8.31
CA VAL A 250 -5.90 -10.44 8.46
C VAL A 250 -6.27 -9.66 7.19
N SER A 251 -5.98 -10.22 6.02
CA SER A 251 -6.33 -9.58 4.75
C SER A 251 -7.85 -9.51 4.55
N PHE A 252 -8.59 -10.55 4.95
CA PHE A 252 -10.05 -10.55 4.91
C PHE A 252 -10.67 -9.49 5.83
N ILE A 253 -10.16 -9.35 7.06
CA ILE A 253 -10.61 -8.29 7.98
C ILE A 253 -10.32 -6.90 7.38
N GLY A 254 -9.13 -6.71 6.80
CA GLY A 254 -8.79 -5.45 6.13
C GLY A 254 -9.72 -5.12 4.96
N MET A 255 -10.10 -6.12 4.16
CA MET A 255 -11.06 -5.96 3.07
C MET A 255 -12.45 -5.55 3.57
N LEU A 256 -12.95 -6.20 4.62
CA LEU A 256 -14.23 -5.83 5.25
C LEU A 256 -14.22 -4.40 5.77
N MET A 257 -13.15 -4.00 6.47
CA MET A 257 -13.01 -2.62 6.96
C MET A 257 -12.95 -1.61 5.80
N GLY A 258 -12.28 -1.96 4.69
CA GLY A 258 -12.21 -1.18 3.46
C GLY A 258 -13.58 -0.83 2.92
N TYR A 259 -14.38 -1.87 2.75
CA TYR A 259 -15.74 -1.77 2.27
C TYR A 259 -16.66 -0.98 3.22
N LEU A 260 -16.54 -1.20 4.53
CA LEU A 260 -17.36 -0.48 5.50
C LEU A 260 -17.04 1.02 5.48
N VAL A 261 -15.77 1.41 5.49
CA VAL A 261 -15.37 2.82 5.55
C VAL A 261 -15.65 3.57 4.25
N SER A 262 -15.55 2.92 3.09
CA SER A 262 -15.95 3.56 1.82
C SER A 262 -17.45 3.82 1.75
N ASN A 263 -18.27 2.95 2.35
CA ASN A 263 -19.72 3.08 2.37
C ASN A 263 -20.22 4.06 3.44
N MET A 264 -19.36 4.43 4.40
CA MET A 264 -19.67 5.54 5.28
C MET A 264 -19.76 6.79 4.42
N LYS A 265 -20.99 7.21 4.12
CA LYS A 265 -21.24 8.60 3.71
C LYS A 265 -20.55 9.44 4.77
N ILE A 266 -19.62 10.30 4.34
CA ILE A 266 -19.05 11.32 5.20
C ILE A 266 -20.20 12.29 5.52
N TYR A 267 -21.09 11.86 6.41
CA TYR A 267 -21.79 12.77 7.29
C TYR A 267 -20.69 13.25 8.24
N SER A 268 -19.93 14.22 7.77
CA SER A 268 -19.27 15.17 8.67
C SER A 268 -20.39 15.93 9.37
N LEU A 269 -21.12 15.25 10.26
CA LEU A 269 -21.68 15.92 11.41
C LEU A 269 -20.47 16.55 12.07
N ASN A 270 -20.32 17.85 11.87
CA ASN A 270 -19.37 18.67 12.59
C ASN A 270 -19.70 18.48 14.07
N LYS A 271 -19.10 17.47 14.70
CA LYS A 271 -19.18 17.26 16.15
C LYS A 271 -18.73 18.54 16.87
N PHE A 272 -17.83 19.29 16.23
CA PHE A 272 -17.41 20.64 16.64
C PHE A 272 -18.56 21.67 16.67
N LEU A 273 -19.47 21.67 15.69
CA LEU A 273 -20.66 22.54 15.70
C LEU A 273 -21.64 22.13 16.81
N PHE A 274 -21.73 20.83 17.12
CA PHE A 274 -22.52 20.35 18.26
C PHE A 274 -21.91 20.78 19.61
N SER A 275 -20.59 20.71 19.76
CA SER A 275 -19.90 21.16 20.98
C SER A 275 -19.81 22.68 21.12
N TYR A 276 -19.96 23.44 20.02
CA TYR A 276 -19.90 24.90 20.04
C TYR A 276 -21.02 25.54 20.87
N LYS A 277 -22.23 24.98 20.83
CA LYS A 277 -23.35 25.43 21.69
C LYS A 277 -23.09 25.17 23.17
N LEU A 278 -22.47 24.03 23.50
CA LEU A 278 -22.07 23.67 24.85
C LEU A 278 -20.96 24.59 25.39
N SER A 279 -19.94 24.89 24.58
CA SER A 279 -18.87 25.81 24.99
C SER A 279 -19.37 27.23 25.21
N LEU A 280 -20.30 27.71 24.38
CA LEU A 280 -20.97 29.01 24.60
C LEU A 280 -21.78 29.03 25.90
N PHE A 281 -22.56 27.98 26.18
CA PHE A 281 -23.32 27.88 27.42
C PHE A 281 -22.42 27.90 28.67
N LEU A 282 -21.31 27.16 28.66
CA LEU A 282 -20.34 27.16 29.75
C LEU A 282 -19.71 28.54 29.97
N SER A 283 -19.33 29.25 28.89
CA SER A 283 -18.78 30.61 29.01
C SER A 283 -19.75 31.62 29.62
N MET A 284 -21.06 31.46 29.41
CA MET A 284 -22.08 32.34 29.99
C MET A 284 -22.31 32.06 31.48
N ILE A 285 -22.10 30.82 31.94
CA ILE A 285 -22.17 30.46 33.37
C ILE A 285 -21.02 31.11 34.13
N ASP A 286 -19.80 31.05 33.61
CA ASP A 286 -18.63 31.66 34.25
C ASP A 286 -18.78 33.18 34.39
N LEU A 287 -19.39 33.83 33.39
CA LEU A 287 -19.67 35.27 33.40
C LEU A 287 -20.75 35.65 34.43
N TYR A 288 -21.73 34.79 34.66
CA TYR A 288 -22.76 34.98 35.70
C TYR A 288 -22.25 34.71 37.12
N LEU A 289 -21.23 33.85 37.27
CA LEU A 289 -20.58 33.57 38.56
C LEU A 289 -19.60 34.66 38.99
N MET A 290 -19.16 35.52 38.07
CA MET A 290 -18.28 36.68 38.35
C MET A 290 -19.04 37.98 38.69
N LEU A 291 -20.36 38.02 38.60
CA LEU A 291 -21.23 39.15 38.98
C LEU A 291 -21.90 38.90 40.34
#